data_AF-A0A1V5NBM9-F1
#
_entry.id   AF-A0A1V5NBM9-F1
#
_cell.length_a   1.000
_cell.length_b   1.000
_cell.length_c   1.000
_cell.angle_alpha   90.00
_cell.angle_beta   90.00
_cell.angle_gamma   90.00
#
_symmetry.space_group_name_H-M   'P 1'
#
loop_
_entity.id
_entity.type
_entity.pdbx_description
1 polymer ?
#
loop_
_entity_poly.entity_id
_entity_poly.type
_entity_poly.pdbx_seq_one_letter_code
_entity_poly.pdbx_strand_id
1 'polypeptide(L)'
;MDNVNHPAHYESGPSVTIECIDVARHLNFCRGNAFKYVWRCGKKGNVDQAIEDLEKAIWYLYDGLRYSDAKCSNSAIAVFSLINFSTSDMFETERYNALSSIIYNKDALIPIDAMKGILKNRLMEKKQNENR
;
A
#
# COMPACT_ATOMS: atom_id res chain seq x y z
N MET A 1 -36.64 -12.49 -7.41
CA MET A 1 -35.65 -11.58 -8.02
C MET A 1 -36.43 -10.42 -8.60
N ASP A 2 -36.10 -9.20 -8.18
CA ASP A 2 -36.75 -7.99 -8.67
C ASP A 2 -36.02 -7.50 -9.91
N ASN A 3 -36.60 -7.75 -11.09
CA ASN A 3 -35.99 -7.37 -12.38
C ASN A 3 -35.91 -5.86 -12.63
N VAL A 4 -36.50 -5.04 -11.76
CA VAL A 4 -36.48 -3.57 -11.88
C VAL A 4 -35.48 -2.98 -10.90
N ASN A 5 -35.52 -3.41 -9.63
CA ASN A 5 -34.65 -2.85 -8.59
C ASN A 5 -33.31 -3.58 -8.45
N HIS A 6 -33.21 -4.86 -8.84
CA HIS A 6 -31.98 -5.66 -8.81
C HIS A 6 -31.87 -6.60 -10.03
N PRO A 7 -31.70 -6.06 -11.25
CA PRO A 7 -31.57 -6.88 -12.45
C PRO A 7 -30.20 -7.58 -12.49
N ALA A 8 -30.19 -8.90 -12.64
CA ALA A 8 -28.98 -9.73 -12.63
C ALA A 8 -27.91 -9.34 -13.69
N HIS A 9 -28.31 -8.64 -14.76
CA HIS A 9 -27.38 -8.20 -15.82
C HIS A 9 -26.51 -6.99 -15.42
N TYR A 10 -26.73 -6.37 -14.25
CA TYR A 10 -25.81 -5.38 -13.66
C TYR A 10 -24.85 -5.97 -12.63
N GLU A 11 -25.06 -7.22 -12.21
CA GLU A 11 -24.21 -7.91 -11.23
C GLU A 11 -22.99 -8.59 -11.88
N SER A 12 -23.01 -8.74 -13.21
CA SER A 12 -21.95 -9.35 -14.02
C SER A 12 -21.01 -8.29 -14.62
N GLY A 13 -20.44 -7.45 -13.76
CA GLY A 13 -19.39 -6.50 -14.16
C GLY A 13 -18.02 -7.18 -14.31
N PRO A 14 -17.14 -6.69 -15.21
CA PRO A 14 -15.78 -7.20 -15.32
C PRO A 14 -15.00 -6.94 -14.02
N SER A 15 -14.19 -7.92 -13.59
CA SER A 15 -13.24 -7.71 -12.48
C SER A 15 -12.26 -6.61 -12.86
N VAL A 16 -12.25 -5.51 -12.10
CA VAL A 16 -11.36 -4.37 -12.35
C VAL A 16 -10.00 -4.64 -11.71
N THR A 17 -8.93 -4.53 -12.49
CA THR A 17 -7.56 -4.50 -11.95
C THR A 17 -7.19 -3.06 -11.65
N ILE A 18 -6.77 -2.78 -10.43
CA ILE A 18 -6.33 -1.44 -9.98
C ILE A 18 -4.80 -1.39 -10.02
N GLU A 19 -4.24 -0.42 -10.73
CA GLU A 19 -2.81 -0.14 -10.74
C GLU A 19 -2.44 0.91 -9.68
N CYS A 20 -1.16 0.94 -9.29
CA CYS A 20 -0.66 1.93 -8.35
C CYS A 20 -0.96 3.37 -8.79
N ILE A 21 -0.86 3.65 -10.08
CA ILE A 21 -1.07 4.98 -10.64
C ILE A 21 -2.54 5.43 -10.55
N ASP A 22 -3.50 4.50 -10.53
CA ASP A 22 -4.93 4.82 -10.41
C ASP A 22 -5.29 5.43 -9.07
N VAL A 23 -4.49 5.13 -8.03
CA VAL A 23 -4.61 5.76 -6.72
C VAL A 23 -3.64 6.93 -6.58
N ALA A 24 -2.34 6.71 -6.89
CA ALA A 24 -1.28 7.66 -6.60
C ALA A 24 -1.44 9.01 -7.32
N ARG A 25 -2.05 9.03 -8.53
CA ARG A 25 -2.30 10.27 -9.29
C ARG A 25 -3.27 11.23 -8.61
N HIS A 26 -4.06 10.73 -7.66
CA HIS A 26 -5.02 11.52 -6.89
C HIS A 26 -4.47 11.96 -5.53
N LEU A 27 -3.22 11.62 -5.22
CA LEU A 27 -2.50 12.11 -4.05
C LEU A 27 -1.60 13.26 -4.46
N ASN A 28 -1.23 14.08 -3.48
CA ASN A 28 -0.19 15.07 -3.66
C ASN A 28 1.18 14.42 -3.88
N PHE A 29 2.17 15.23 -4.22
CA PHE A 29 3.47 14.73 -4.64
C PHE A 29 4.11 13.81 -3.60
N CYS A 30 4.16 14.24 -2.33
CA CYS A 30 4.84 13.46 -1.30
C CYS A 30 4.06 12.20 -0.94
N ARG A 31 2.74 12.27 -0.71
CA ARG A 31 1.96 11.06 -0.37
C ARG A 31 1.84 10.10 -1.53
N GLY A 32 1.71 10.60 -2.76
CA GLY A 32 1.67 9.77 -3.97
C GLY A 32 2.96 8.97 -4.13
N ASN A 33 4.12 9.59 -3.87
CA ASN A 33 5.39 8.88 -3.84
C ASN A 33 5.48 7.89 -2.67
N ALA A 34 5.09 8.28 -1.46
CA ALA A 34 5.07 7.38 -0.31
C ALA A 34 4.20 6.13 -0.57
N PHE A 35 2.98 6.33 -1.06
CA PHE A 35 2.05 5.28 -1.46
C PHE A 35 2.68 4.35 -2.50
N LYS A 36 3.30 4.91 -3.55
CA LYS A 36 3.99 4.16 -4.60
C LYS A 36 5.07 3.24 -4.04
N TYR A 37 5.90 3.73 -3.12
CA TYR A 37 6.97 2.92 -2.56
C TYR A 37 6.44 1.80 -1.64
N VAL A 38 5.42 2.08 -0.82
CA VAL A 38 4.73 1.02 -0.04
C VAL A 38 4.11 -0.01 -0.98
N TRP A 39 3.46 0.43 -2.07
CA TRP A 39 2.82 -0.45 -3.05
C TRP A 39 3.82 -1.38 -3.75
N ARG A 40 5.01 -0.86 -4.05
CA ARG A 40 6.10 -1.56 -4.76
C ARG A 40 6.88 -2.52 -3.87
N CYS A 41 6.97 -2.23 -2.57
CA CYS A 41 7.76 -2.98 -1.62
C CYS A 41 7.49 -4.50 -1.69
N GLY A 42 8.55 -5.28 -1.94
CA GLY A 42 8.48 -6.74 -2.06
C GLY A 42 8.01 -7.27 -3.43
N LYS A 43 7.60 -6.41 -4.37
CA LYS A 43 7.18 -6.80 -5.73
C LYS A 43 8.28 -6.67 -6.78
N LYS A 44 9.41 -6.08 -6.41
CA LYS A 44 10.58 -5.91 -7.26
C LYS A 44 11.83 -6.17 -6.43
N GLY A 45 12.75 -6.93 -7.00
CA GLY A 45 14.10 -7.02 -6.44
C GLY A 45 14.23 -7.93 -5.23
N ASN A 46 15.28 -7.70 -4.44
CA ASN A 46 15.58 -8.46 -3.22
C ASN A 46 15.04 -7.77 -1.95
N VAL A 47 15.26 -8.39 -0.79
CA VAL A 47 14.75 -7.87 0.49
C VAL A 47 15.37 -6.52 0.87
N ASP A 48 16.64 -6.28 0.54
CA ASP A 48 17.27 -4.98 0.78
C ASP A 48 16.59 -3.86 -0.01
N GLN A 49 16.23 -4.13 -1.26
CA GLN A 49 15.45 -3.18 -2.10
C GLN A 49 14.04 -2.97 -1.57
N ALA A 50 13.42 -3.99 -0.96
CA ALA A 50 12.12 -3.83 -0.29
C ALA A 50 12.24 -2.93 0.95
N ILE A 51 13.32 -3.05 1.73
CA ILE A 51 13.60 -2.15 2.86
C ILE A 51 13.86 -0.73 2.38
N GLU A 52 14.63 -0.55 1.30
CA GLU A 52 14.90 0.76 0.68
C GLU A 52 13.60 1.45 0.23
N ASP A 53 12.64 0.70 -0.30
CA ASP A 53 11.30 1.22 -0.64
C ASP A 53 10.59 1.78 0.60
N LEU A 54 10.60 1.05 1.72
CA LEU A 54 9.97 1.53 2.96
C LEU A 54 10.68 2.77 3.52
N GLU A 55 11.99 2.86 3.38
CA GLU A 55 12.76 4.04 3.80
C GLU A 55 12.47 5.26 2.93
N LYS A 56 12.31 5.07 1.63
CA LYS A 56 11.82 6.13 0.73
C LYS A 56 10.40 6.56 1.09
N ALA A 57 9.51 5.63 1.42
CA ALA A 57 8.16 5.97 1.85
C ALA A 57 8.16 6.87 3.09
N ILE A 58 8.94 6.50 4.12
CA ILE A 58 9.12 7.30 5.34
C ILE A 58 9.68 8.69 5.02
N TRP A 59 10.70 8.77 4.16
CA TRP A 59 11.29 10.05 3.76
C TRP A 59 10.25 10.99 3.15
N TYR A 60 9.43 10.50 2.21
CA TYR A 60 8.38 11.31 1.59
C TYR A 60 7.29 11.73 2.58
N LEU A 61 6.94 10.87 3.55
CA LEU A 61 5.98 11.24 4.60
C LEU A 61 6.52 12.39 5.46
N TYR A 62 7.79 12.33 5.88
CA TYR A 62 8.41 13.42 6.62
C TYR A 62 8.60 14.70 5.80
N ASP A 63 8.97 14.57 4.53
CA ASP A 63 9.10 15.72 3.64
C ASP A 63 7.74 16.42 3.42
N GLY A 64 6.67 15.65 3.21
CA GLY A 64 5.30 16.18 3.12
C GLY A 64 4.86 16.95 4.37
N LEU A 65 5.26 16.52 5.57
CA LEU A 65 4.97 17.26 6.80
C LEU A 65 5.67 18.62 6.85
N ARG A 66 6.90 18.73 6.31
CA ARG A 66 7.66 19.99 6.27
C ARG A 66 7.01 21.04 5.38
N TYR A 67 6.36 20.61 4.30
CA TYR A 67 5.73 21.50 3.32
C TYR A 67 4.21 21.60 3.46
N SER A 68 3.64 21.13 4.58
CA SER A 68 2.18 21.11 4.83
C SER A 68 1.38 20.46 3.70
N ASP A 69 1.92 19.37 3.15
CA ASP A 69 1.32 18.62 2.05
C ASP A 69 0.18 17.72 2.56
N ALA A 70 -0.85 18.36 3.13
CA ALA A 70 -1.95 17.72 3.83
C ALA A 70 -3.25 17.85 3.03
N LYS A 71 -3.40 17.02 2.00
CA LYS A 71 -4.74 16.72 1.46
C LYS A 71 -4.79 15.33 0.85
N CYS A 72 -5.74 14.52 1.32
CA CYS A 72 -6.18 13.34 0.60
C CYS A 72 -7.35 13.74 -0.33
N SER A 73 -7.37 13.21 -1.54
CA SER A 73 -8.48 13.40 -2.48
C SER A 73 -9.56 12.34 -2.26
N ASN A 74 -10.83 12.74 -2.28
CA ASN A 74 -11.96 11.80 -2.30
C ASN A 74 -11.85 10.78 -3.46
N SER A 75 -11.25 11.18 -4.58
CA SER A 75 -10.98 10.27 -5.71
C SER A 75 -10.00 9.16 -5.33
N ALA A 76 -8.95 9.47 -4.56
CA ALA A 76 -7.98 8.47 -4.12
C ALA A 76 -8.65 7.44 -3.19
N ILE A 77 -9.49 7.92 -2.26
CA ILE A 77 -10.27 7.06 -1.35
C ILE A 77 -11.23 6.16 -2.15
N ALA A 78 -11.98 6.74 -3.08
CA ALA A 78 -12.94 5.99 -3.89
C ALA A 78 -12.26 4.88 -4.69
N VAL A 79 -11.18 5.18 -5.41
CA VAL A 79 -10.44 4.17 -6.18
C VAL A 79 -9.81 3.12 -5.26
N PHE A 80 -9.21 3.53 -4.13
CA PHE A 80 -8.61 2.60 -3.17
C PHE A 80 -9.65 1.65 -2.55
N SER A 81 -10.88 2.13 -2.29
CA SER A 81 -11.96 1.30 -1.73
C SER A 81 -12.46 0.18 -2.65
N LEU A 82 -12.11 0.23 -3.94
CA LEU A 82 -12.40 -0.85 -4.90
C LEU A 82 -11.42 -2.02 -4.79
N ILE A 83 -10.31 -1.85 -4.05
CA ILE A 83 -9.35 -2.93 -3.81
C ILE A 83 -9.96 -3.91 -2.82
N ASN A 84 -10.42 -5.05 -3.32
CA ASN A 84 -10.85 -6.16 -2.48
C ASN A 84 -9.63 -6.87 -1.89
N PHE A 85 -9.30 -6.57 -0.63
CA PHE A 85 -8.14 -7.12 0.06
C PHE A 85 -8.55 -8.24 1.04
N SER A 86 -8.00 -9.42 0.83
CA SER A 86 -8.09 -10.56 1.75
C SER A 86 -6.80 -11.37 1.67
N THR A 87 -6.14 -11.57 2.81
CA THR A 87 -4.89 -12.33 2.91
C THR A 87 -4.70 -12.87 4.33
N SER A 88 -3.94 -13.96 4.46
CA SER A 88 -3.39 -14.43 5.73
C SER A 88 -1.91 -14.06 5.91
N ASP A 89 -1.26 -13.51 4.87
CA ASP A 89 0.14 -13.09 4.96
C ASP A 89 0.25 -11.77 5.75
N MET A 90 1.07 -11.81 6.81
CA MET A 90 1.23 -10.69 7.73
C MET A 90 1.91 -9.49 7.07
N PHE A 91 2.83 -9.71 6.12
CA PHE A 91 3.49 -8.62 5.40
C PHE A 91 2.52 -7.92 4.45
N GLU A 92 1.68 -8.67 3.76
CA GLU A 92 0.58 -8.16 2.93
C GLU A 92 -0.43 -7.36 3.77
N THR A 93 -0.77 -7.86 4.95
CA THR A 93 -1.66 -7.18 5.91
C THR A 93 -1.11 -5.83 6.32
N GLU A 94 0.15 -5.78 6.76
CA GLU A 94 0.78 -4.52 7.13
C GLU A 94 0.99 -3.58 5.95
N ARG A 95 1.22 -4.12 4.75
CA ARG A 95 1.27 -3.30 3.54
C ARG A 95 -0.07 -2.63 3.28
N TYR A 96 -1.18 -3.36 3.38
CA TYR A 96 -2.51 -2.78 3.23
C TYR A 96 -2.79 -1.73 4.31
N ASN A 97 -2.41 -1.99 5.57
CA ASN A 97 -2.54 -1.01 6.66
C ASN A 97 -1.75 0.27 6.38
N ALA A 98 -0.50 0.16 5.90
CA ALA A 98 0.32 1.30 5.52
C ALA A 98 -0.30 2.10 4.36
N LEU A 99 -0.74 1.44 3.29
CA LEU A 99 -1.42 2.09 2.17
C LEU A 99 -2.70 2.81 2.64
N SER A 100 -3.51 2.13 3.44
CA SER A 100 -4.73 2.68 4.03
C SER A 100 -4.44 3.89 4.92
N SER A 101 -3.43 3.85 5.78
CA SER A 101 -3.03 5.01 6.59
C SER A 101 -2.62 6.20 5.73
N ILE A 102 -1.84 5.98 4.66
CA ILE A 102 -1.45 7.01 3.70
C ILE A 102 -2.67 7.57 2.96
N ILE A 103 -3.71 6.78 2.71
CA ILE A 103 -4.94 7.27 2.08
C ILE A 103 -5.77 8.07 3.11
N TYR A 104 -6.07 7.51 4.26
CA TYR A 104 -6.96 8.12 5.25
C TYR A 104 -6.32 9.19 6.15
N ASN A 105 -5.09 9.63 5.83
CA ASN A 105 -4.35 10.62 6.62
C ASN A 105 -4.16 10.19 8.09
N LYS A 106 -3.88 8.91 8.29
CA LYS A 106 -3.51 8.34 9.59
C LYS A 106 -2.00 8.15 9.66
N ASP A 107 -1.51 7.84 10.85
CA ASP A 107 -0.10 7.48 11.01
C ASP A 107 0.20 6.17 10.24
N ALA A 108 1.11 6.29 9.28
CA ALA A 108 1.57 5.18 8.45
C ALA A 108 2.92 4.61 8.93
N LEU A 109 3.59 5.24 9.90
CA LEU A 109 4.90 4.79 10.38
C LEU A 109 4.79 3.44 11.10
N ILE A 110 3.76 3.25 11.93
CA ILE A 110 3.51 2.00 12.66
C ILE A 110 3.47 0.78 11.72
N PRO A 111 2.59 0.73 10.69
CA PRO A 111 2.57 -0.43 9.79
C PRO A 111 3.83 -0.52 8.90
N ILE A 112 4.44 0.60 8.51
CA ILE A 112 5.70 0.58 7.75
C ILE A 112 6.84 -0.06 8.59
N ASP A 113 6.95 0.29 9.86
CA ASP A 113 7.97 -0.28 10.75
C ASP A 113 7.71 -1.77 11.01
N ALA A 114 6.45 -2.19 11.13
CA ALA A 114 6.08 -3.60 11.21
C ALA A 114 6.53 -4.36 9.95
N MET A 115 6.29 -3.81 8.75
CA MET A 115 6.80 -4.39 7.50
C MET A 115 8.33 -4.49 7.50
N LYS A 116 9.05 -3.46 7.94
CA LYS A 116 10.53 -3.48 8.05
C LYS A 116 10.99 -4.60 8.99
N GLY A 117 10.32 -4.79 10.12
CA GLY A 117 10.60 -5.87 11.08
C GLY A 117 10.48 -7.24 10.43
N ILE A 118 9.40 -7.48 9.69
CA ILE A 118 9.17 -8.75 8.98
C ILE A 118 10.29 -9.01 7.95
N LEU A 119 10.65 -8.00 7.16
CA LEU A 119 11.72 -8.13 6.15
C LEU A 119 13.09 -8.43 6.79
N LYS A 120 13.41 -7.79 7.91
CA LYS A 120 14.65 -8.06 8.66
C LYS A 120 14.70 -9.49 9.19
N ASN A 121 13.59 -10.02 9.70
CA ASN A 121 13.52 -11.41 10.16
C ASN A 121 13.78 -12.39 9.00
N ARG A 122 13.15 -12.16 7.84
CA ARG A 122 13.37 -12.96 6.62
C ARG A 122 14.85 -12.95 6.18
N LEU A 123 15.55 -11.82 6.31
CA LEU A 123 16.99 -11.73 6.02
C LEU A 123 17.84 -12.55 7.01
N MET A 124 17.52 -12.50 8.31
CA MET A 124 18.25 -13.25 9.33
C MET A 124 18.10 -14.76 9.13
N GLU A 125 16.88 -15.24 8.85
CA GLU A 125 16.60 -16.65 8.56
C GLU A 125 17.36 -17.13 7.32
N LYS A 126 17.40 -16.32 6.26
CA LYS A 126 18.14 -16.65 5.03
C LYS A 126 19.64 -16.82 5.29
N LYS A 127 20.26 -15.89 6.04
CA LYS A 127 21.68 -15.98 6.41
C LYS A 127 21.99 -17.19 7.29
N GLN A 128 21.09 -17.57 8.20
CA GLN A 128 21.27 -18.76 9.04
C GLN A 128 21.23 -20.05 8.22
N ASN A 129 20.39 -20.11 7.19
CA ASN A 129 20.27 -21.27 6.31
C ASN A 129 21.43 -21.40 5.31
N GLU A 130 22.07 -20.29 4.91
CA GLU A 130 23.26 -20.29 4.04
C GLU A 130 24.54 -20.70 4.79
N ASN A 131 24.55 -20.61 6.12
CA ASN A 131 25.68 -20.97 7.00
C ASN A 131 25.57 -22.38 7.62
N ARG A 132 24.53 -23.16 7.27
CA ARG A 132 24.32 -24.54 7.71
C ARG A 132 24.64 -25.51 6.57
#